data_AF-A0A0B2SMB6-F1
#
_entry.id   AF-A0A0B2SMB6-F1
#
_cell.length_a   1.000
_cell.length_b   1.000
_cell.length_c   1.000
_cell.angle_alpha   90.00
_cell.angle_beta   90.00
_cell.angle_gamma   90.00
#
_symmetry.space_group_name_H-M   'P 1'
#
loop_
_entity.id
_entity.type
_entity.pdbx_description
1 polymer ?
#
loop_
_entity_poly.entity_id
_entity_poly.type
_entity_poly.pdbx_seq_one_letter_code
_entity_poly.pdbx_strand_id
1 'polypeptide(L)'
;MKPNDNMTMLAKTDSESITFDQFVIQAGADMSGVATSLVSMNSSVKMTFRNTATFFGVHVTSTPVDLNYYQLTVATGTMPKFYQSRKSQRSVRVMVIGSHIPLYGGGANLNSVNGKPVEPVPLTLSVMVRSRAYVLGKLVKPKFYKKIECSIVMDPKKMGKAISLVKKCTYQ
;
A
#
# COMPACT_ATOMS: atom_id res chain seq x y z
N MET A 1 -30.91 9.82 9.77
CA MET A 1 -29.57 10.25 9.32
C MET A 1 -28.63 9.06 9.47
N LYS A 2 -28.31 8.33 8.40
CA LYS A 2 -27.38 7.17 8.49
C LYS A 2 -25.98 7.70 8.83
N PRO A 3 -25.34 7.30 9.94
CA PRO A 3 -24.06 7.88 10.36
C PRO A 3 -22.84 7.47 9.51
N ASN A 4 -23.01 6.60 8.50
CA ASN A 4 -21.91 5.86 7.89
C ASN A 4 -21.48 6.32 6.49
N ASP A 5 -22.21 7.23 5.84
CA ASP A 5 -21.90 7.65 4.45
C ASP A 5 -21.02 8.92 4.34
N ASN A 6 -20.90 9.70 5.43
CA ASN A 6 -20.26 11.04 5.41
C ASN A 6 -18.76 11.05 5.76
N MET A 7 -18.12 9.88 5.86
CA MET A 7 -16.67 9.75 6.08
C MET A 7 -16.07 8.72 5.14
N THR A 8 -16.48 8.77 3.88
CA THR A 8 -15.89 7.94 2.85
C THR A 8 -14.47 8.43 2.59
N MET A 9 -13.48 7.57 2.86
CA MET A 9 -12.30 7.52 2.01
C MET A 9 -12.80 7.21 0.61
N LEU A 10 -13.18 8.25 -0.15
CA LEU A 10 -13.19 8.11 -1.59
C LEU A 10 -11.72 8.16 -1.97
N ALA A 11 -11.12 6.99 -2.09
CA ALA A 11 -10.16 6.77 -3.14
C ALA A 11 -10.85 7.22 -4.44
N LYS A 12 -10.76 8.51 -4.74
CA LYS A 12 -11.30 9.01 -6.00
C LYS A 12 -10.36 8.46 -7.05
N THR A 13 -10.92 7.51 -7.80
CA THR A 13 -10.37 6.57 -8.78
C THR A 13 -9.65 7.19 -9.97
N ASP A 14 -9.05 8.37 -9.83
CA ASP A 14 -8.44 9.07 -10.96
C ASP A 14 -6.92 9.24 -10.81
N SER A 15 -6.32 8.90 -9.66
CA SER A 15 -4.88 9.18 -9.41
C SER A 15 -4.13 8.19 -8.52
N GLU A 16 -4.73 7.05 -8.19
CA GLU A 16 -4.06 6.02 -7.39
C GLU A 16 -3.21 5.12 -8.27
N SER A 17 -1.93 5.01 -7.91
CA SER A 17 -1.00 4.22 -8.69
C SER A 17 0.13 3.68 -7.85
N ILE A 18 0.75 2.62 -8.34
CA ILE A 18 2.01 2.10 -7.83
C ILE A 18 3.04 2.10 -8.96
N THR A 19 4.26 2.48 -8.65
CA THR A 19 5.41 2.35 -9.57
C THR A 19 6.42 1.42 -8.93
N PHE A 20 6.86 0.41 -9.67
CA PHE A 20 7.96 -0.47 -9.26
C PHE A 20 9.25 0.03 -9.90
N ASP A 21 10.21 0.46 -9.07
CA ASP A 21 11.51 0.91 -9.53
C ASP A 21 12.48 -0.27 -9.64
N GLN A 22 12.34 -1.24 -8.73
CA GLN A 22 13.16 -2.46 -8.70
C GLN A 22 12.35 -3.63 -8.15
N PHE A 23 12.60 -4.82 -8.69
CA PHE A 23 12.10 -6.10 -8.19
C PHE A 23 13.10 -7.16 -8.64
N VAL A 24 13.86 -7.69 -7.69
CA VAL A 24 14.96 -8.61 -7.93
C VAL A 24 14.79 -9.83 -7.06
N ILE A 25 14.99 -11.01 -7.65
CA ILE A 25 15.00 -12.30 -6.98
C ILE A 25 16.38 -12.89 -7.15
N GLN A 26 17.04 -13.28 -6.06
CA GLN A 26 18.38 -13.84 -6.09
C GLN A 26 18.47 -15.04 -5.16
N ALA A 27 19.32 -16.01 -5.51
CA ALA A 27 19.65 -17.09 -4.60
C ALA A 27 20.48 -16.54 -3.43
N GLY A 28 20.23 -17.03 -2.23
CA GLY A 28 20.97 -16.65 -1.03
C GLY A 28 20.63 -17.57 0.14
N ALA A 29 20.96 -17.11 1.35
CA ALA A 29 20.55 -17.75 2.59
C ALA A 29 19.88 -16.72 3.50
N ASP A 30 18.97 -17.18 4.34
CA ASP A 30 18.40 -16.35 5.40
C ASP A 30 19.42 -16.12 6.55
N MET A 31 18.97 -15.43 7.60
CA MET A 31 19.80 -15.19 8.79
C MET A 31 20.21 -16.47 9.54
N SER A 32 19.54 -17.60 9.30
CA SER A 32 19.86 -18.90 9.91
C SER A 32 20.82 -19.74 9.05
N GLY A 33 21.11 -19.31 7.82
CA GLY A 33 21.94 -20.03 6.85
C GLY A 33 21.15 -21.00 5.96
N VAL A 34 19.82 -21.01 6.04
CA VAL A 34 18.96 -21.84 5.19
C VAL A 34 18.92 -21.24 3.78
N ALA A 35 19.34 -22.02 2.80
CA ALA A 35 19.34 -21.63 1.40
C ALA A 35 17.91 -21.37 0.90
N THR A 36 17.68 -20.20 0.31
CA THR A 36 16.38 -19.77 -0.21
C THR A 36 16.54 -18.70 -1.30
N SER A 37 15.50 -18.48 -2.10
CA SER A 37 15.40 -17.27 -2.90
C SER A 37 15.09 -16.06 -1.99
N LEU A 38 15.77 -14.96 -2.23
CA LEU A 38 15.61 -13.67 -1.57
C LEU A 38 15.01 -12.67 -2.55
N VAL A 39 13.98 -11.94 -2.15
CA VAL A 39 13.41 -10.85 -2.93
C VAL A 39 13.83 -9.49 -2.36
N SER A 40 14.25 -8.60 -3.26
CA SER A 40 14.51 -7.19 -2.97
C SER A 40 13.71 -6.34 -3.94
N MET A 41 12.93 -5.39 -3.43
CA MET A 41 12.13 -4.51 -4.26
C MET A 41 12.08 -3.09 -3.72
N ASN A 42 11.86 -2.15 -4.63
CA ASN A 42 11.61 -0.75 -4.32
C ASN A 42 10.41 -0.28 -5.14
N SER A 43 9.43 0.30 -4.47
CA SER A 43 8.23 0.81 -5.10
C SER A 43 7.72 2.09 -4.45
N SER A 44 6.92 2.83 -5.21
CA SER A 44 6.29 4.07 -4.78
C SER A 44 4.79 3.96 -4.99
N VAL A 45 4.03 4.05 -3.90
CA VAL A 45 2.57 4.05 -3.92
C VAL A 45 2.08 5.49 -3.79
N LYS A 46 1.21 5.91 -4.72
CA LYS A 46 0.50 7.18 -4.68
C LYS A 46 -0.97 6.91 -4.37
N MET A 47 -1.48 7.53 -3.31
CA MET A 47 -2.88 7.45 -2.88
C MET A 47 -3.44 8.86 -2.68
N THR A 48 -4.75 9.02 -2.79
CA THR A 48 -5.41 10.31 -2.52
C THR A 48 -6.37 10.16 -1.35
N PHE A 49 -6.10 10.89 -0.27
CA PHE A 49 -7.00 10.98 0.87
C PHE A 49 -7.97 12.15 0.68
N ARG A 50 -9.28 11.88 0.77
CA ARG A 50 -10.32 12.91 0.68
C ARG A 50 -11.13 12.97 1.97
N ASN A 51 -11.17 14.15 2.59
CA ASN A 51 -12.08 14.45 3.68
C ASN A 51 -13.36 15.10 3.12
N THR A 52 -14.45 14.35 3.09
CA THR A 52 -15.77 14.83 2.64
C THR A 52 -16.55 15.56 3.74
N ALA A 53 -16.10 15.51 4.99
CA ALA A 53 -16.80 16.13 6.11
C ALA A 53 -16.94 17.65 5.90
N THR A 54 -18.10 18.16 6.31
CA THR A 54 -18.47 19.57 6.10
C THR A 54 -18.17 20.46 7.29
N PHE A 55 -17.87 19.92 8.47
CA PHE A 55 -17.76 20.70 9.71
C PHE A 55 -16.41 20.58 10.44
N PHE A 56 -15.62 19.55 10.16
CA PHE A 56 -14.38 19.28 10.89
C PHE A 56 -13.27 18.72 9.98
N GLY A 57 -12.02 18.97 10.36
CA GLY A 57 -10.89 18.25 9.79
C GLY A 57 -10.59 16.97 10.56
N VAL A 58 -9.69 16.17 10.00
CA VAL A 58 -9.32 14.86 10.55
C VAL A 58 -7.81 14.71 10.62
N HIS A 59 -7.33 14.11 11.71
CA HIS A 59 -5.96 13.63 11.78
C HIS A 59 -5.90 12.20 11.24
N VAL A 60 -5.07 12.02 10.22
CA VAL A 60 -4.90 10.78 9.48
C VAL A 60 -3.60 10.11 9.90
N THR A 61 -3.72 8.81 10.16
CA THR A 61 -2.63 7.89 10.47
C THR A 61 -2.91 6.57 9.76
N SER A 62 -1.94 5.68 9.63
CA SER A 62 -2.20 4.33 9.11
C SER A 62 -1.33 3.29 9.79
N THR A 63 -1.65 2.02 9.55
CA THR A 63 -0.66 0.94 9.61
C THR A 63 0.39 1.13 8.52
N PRO A 64 1.50 0.38 8.55
CA PRO A 64 2.35 0.25 7.37
C PRO A 64 1.52 -0.17 6.14
N VAL A 65 1.99 0.28 4.97
CA VAL A 65 1.53 -0.15 3.66
C VAL A 65 2.36 -1.36 3.29
N ASP A 66 1.73 -2.52 3.25
CA ASP A 66 2.39 -3.79 2.99
C ASP A 66 2.10 -4.26 1.57
N LEU A 67 3.13 -4.77 0.89
CA LEU A 67 3.00 -5.55 -0.33
C LEU A 67 3.23 -7.02 0.01
N ASN A 68 2.24 -7.84 -0.30
CA ASN A 68 2.23 -9.26 0.00
C ASN A 68 2.31 -10.07 -1.29
N TYR A 69 3.20 -11.05 -1.31
CA TYR A 69 3.21 -12.15 -2.29
C TYR A 69 2.57 -13.35 -1.61
N TYR A 70 1.34 -13.69 -2.01
CA TYR A 70 0.46 -14.57 -1.23
C TYR A 70 0.32 -14.11 0.22
N GLN A 71 0.79 -14.91 1.18
CA GLN A 71 0.74 -14.62 2.63
C GLN A 71 2.03 -13.97 3.15
N LEU A 72 3.05 -13.80 2.30
CA LEU A 72 4.34 -13.28 2.70
C LEU A 72 4.45 -11.78 2.40
N THR A 73 4.70 -10.96 3.42
CA THR A 73 5.01 -9.54 3.23
C THR A 73 6.43 -9.40 2.68
N VAL A 74 6.51 -8.90 1.47
CA VAL A 74 7.75 -8.78 0.70
C VAL A 74 8.28 -7.35 0.65
N ALA A 75 7.46 -6.36 1.00
CA ALA A 75 7.88 -4.99 1.20
C ALA A 75 6.91 -4.23 2.11
N THR A 76 7.41 -3.26 2.87
CA THR A 76 6.59 -2.40 3.73
C THR A 76 7.00 -0.93 3.61
N GLY A 77 6.08 -0.02 3.93
CA GLY A 77 6.28 1.42 3.86
C GLY A 77 5.43 2.18 4.86
N THR A 78 5.95 3.25 5.44
CA THR A 78 5.21 4.04 6.43
C THR A 78 4.60 5.28 5.79
N MET A 79 3.28 5.41 5.89
CA MET A 79 2.60 6.65 5.48
C MET A 79 2.84 7.75 6.53
N PRO A 80 3.25 8.97 6.13
CA PRO A 80 3.38 10.07 7.06
C PRO A 80 2.02 10.43 7.67
N LYS A 81 2.01 10.80 8.95
CA LYS A 81 0.81 11.32 9.61
C LYS A 81 0.51 12.73 9.08
N PHE A 82 -0.76 13.06 8.88
CA PHE A 82 -1.14 14.39 8.43
C PHE A 82 -2.51 14.81 8.94
N TYR A 83 -2.78 16.10 8.87
CA TYR A 83 -4.11 16.66 9.06
C TYR A 83 -4.74 16.96 7.70
N GLN A 84 -6.04 16.65 7.55
CA GLN A 84 -6.83 16.97 6.38
C GLN A 84 -8.02 17.87 6.77
N SER A 85 -8.06 19.07 6.21
CA SER A 85 -9.16 20.02 6.42
C SER A 85 -10.50 19.49 5.89
N ARG A 86 -11.61 20.03 6.40
CA ARG A 86 -12.97 19.77 5.87
C ARG A 86 -13.04 20.01 4.35
N LYS A 87 -13.86 19.23 3.63
CA LYS A 87 -14.09 19.35 2.18
C LYS A 87 -12.82 19.48 1.33
N SER A 88 -11.76 18.77 1.69
CA SER A 88 -10.46 18.88 1.00
C SER A 88 -9.85 17.50 0.74
N GLN A 89 -8.84 17.46 -0.10
CA GLN A 89 -8.12 16.23 -0.45
C GLN A 89 -6.61 16.45 -0.46
N ARG A 90 -5.85 15.37 -0.34
CA ARG A 90 -4.38 15.38 -0.38
C ARG A 90 -3.87 14.13 -1.05
N SER A 91 -2.93 14.30 -1.96
CA SER A 91 -2.13 13.20 -2.52
C SER A 91 -1.02 12.85 -1.53
N VAL A 92 -0.84 11.56 -1.27
CA VAL A 92 0.17 10.99 -0.38
C VAL A 92 0.99 9.99 -1.19
N ARG A 93 2.32 10.10 -1.07
CA ARG A 93 3.27 9.15 -1.67
C ARG A 93 3.96 8.38 -0.56
N VAL A 94 4.00 7.06 -0.66
CA VAL A 94 4.64 6.16 0.29
C VAL A 94 5.67 5.31 -0.46
N MET A 95 6.92 5.34 0.02
CA MET A 95 7.95 4.41 -0.43
C MET A 95 7.71 3.07 0.26
N VAL A 96 7.62 2.00 -0.51
CA VAL A 96 7.38 0.64 -0.02
C VAL A 96 8.54 -0.23 -0.50
N ILE A 97 9.39 -0.64 0.45
CA ILE A 97 10.69 -1.25 0.18
C ILE A 97 10.80 -2.57 0.92
N GLY A 98 11.42 -3.56 0.27
CA GLY A 98 11.83 -4.82 0.86
C GLY A 98 13.25 -5.15 0.43
N SER A 99 14.06 -5.66 1.36
CA SER A 99 15.46 -5.98 1.09
C SER A 99 15.76 -7.37 1.60
N HIS A 100 16.22 -8.24 0.70
CA HIS A 100 16.65 -9.60 1.01
C HIS A 100 15.59 -10.40 1.81
N ILE A 101 14.33 -10.25 1.43
CA ILE A 101 13.23 -10.94 2.10
C ILE A 101 13.22 -12.41 1.63
N PRO A 102 13.39 -13.39 2.54
CA PRO A 102 13.41 -14.80 2.17
C PRO A 102 12.01 -15.30 1.79
N LEU A 103 11.94 -16.04 0.68
CA LEU A 103 10.68 -16.55 0.12
C LEU A 103 10.31 -17.96 0.61
N TYR A 104 11.24 -18.71 1.21
CA TYR A 104 11.05 -20.04 1.79
C TYR A 104 10.17 -20.97 0.93
N GLY A 105 10.65 -21.32 -0.27
CA GLY A 105 9.91 -22.16 -1.22
C GLY A 105 8.88 -21.40 -2.07
N GLY A 106 8.42 -20.22 -1.64
CA GLY A 106 7.58 -19.33 -2.46
C GLY A 106 8.28 -18.80 -3.71
N GLY A 107 9.62 -18.86 -3.75
CA GLY A 107 10.41 -18.50 -4.94
C GLY A 107 10.34 -19.52 -6.08
N ALA A 108 9.86 -20.74 -5.84
CA ALA A 108 9.80 -21.79 -6.88
C ALA A 108 8.90 -21.41 -8.06
N ASN A 109 7.87 -20.58 -7.81
CA ASN A 109 6.97 -20.06 -8.84
C ASN A 109 7.46 -18.75 -9.47
N LEU A 110 8.65 -18.28 -9.08
CA LEU A 110 9.20 -17.01 -9.52
C LEU A 110 10.52 -17.23 -10.26
N ASN A 111 10.41 -17.72 -11.50
CA ASN A 111 11.55 -17.85 -12.39
C ASN A 111 12.20 -16.49 -12.64
N SER A 112 13.53 -16.42 -12.51
CA SER A 112 14.29 -15.19 -12.73
C SER A 112 15.53 -15.41 -13.57
N VAL A 113 15.83 -14.47 -14.46
CA VAL A 113 17.07 -14.44 -15.24
C VAL A 113 17.82 -13.15 -14.90
N ASN A 114 19.10 -13.27 -14.52
CA ASN A 114 19.92 -12.15 -14.03
C ASN A 114 19.22 -11.34 -12.92
N GLY A 115 18.55 -12.06 -12.02
CA GLY A 115 17.82 -11.50 -10.91
C GLY A 115 16.45 -10.89 -11.24
N LYS A 116 16.08 -10.74 -12.52
CA LYS A 116 14.78 -10.18 -12.91
C LYS A 116 13.76 -11.30 -13.10
N PRO A 117 12.53 -11.18 -12.57
CA PRO A 117 11.46 -12.13 -12.87
C PRO A 117 11.19 -12.18 -14.36
N VAL A 118 10.93 -13.39 -14.87
CA VAL A 118 10.57 -13.60 -16.28
C VAL A 118 9.08 -13.33 -16.51
N GLU A 119 8.27 -13.66 -15.50
CA GLU A 119 6.82 -13.56 -15.56
C GLU A 119 6.27 -12.45 -14.65
N PRO A 120 5.06 -11.93 -14.95
CA PRO A 120 4.39 -11.00 -14.07
C PRO A 120 4.11 -11.60 -12.68
N VAL A 121 4.35 -10.83 -11.62
CA VAL A 121 4.21 -11.28 -10.23
C VAL A 121 2.95 -10.68 -9.61
N PRO A 122 1.96 -11.49 -9.23
CA PRO A 122 0.78 -11.00 -8.52
C PRO A 122 1.15 -10.62 -7.08
N LEU A 123 0.68 -9.45 -6.64
CA LEU A 123 0.90 -8.90 -5.32
C LEU A 123 -0.41 -8.33 -4.77
N THR A 124 -0.50 -8.26 -3.45
CA THR A 124 -1.60 -7.59 -2.75
C THR A 124 -1.04 -6.45 -1.93
N LEU A 125 -1.51 -5.23 -2.20
CA LEU A 125 -1.25 -4.09 -1.31
C LEU A 125 -2.30 -4.09 -0.20
N SER A 126 -1.87 -3.88 1.04
CA SER A 126 -2.78 -3.75 2.18
C SER A 126 -2.38 -2.60 3.09
N VAL A 127 -3.36 -1.82 3.54
CA VAL A 127 -3.17 -0.76 4.53
C VAL A 127 -4.47 -0.47 5.27
N MET A 128 -4.39 -0.20 6.57
CA MET A 128 -5.51 0.33 7.34
C MET A 128 -5.26 1.80 7.67
N VAL A 129 -6.12 2.67 7.14
CA VAL A 129 -6.08 4.12 7.40
C VAL A 129 -7.03 4.45 8.53
N ARG A 130 -6.55 5.23 9.49
CA ARG A 130 -7.29 5.73 10.64
C ARG A 130 -7.45 7.24 10.58
N SER A 131 -8.69 7.69 10.61
CA SER A 131 -9.08 9.10 10.63
C SER A 131 -9.68 9.45 11.99
N ARG A 132 -9.14 10.47 12.67
CA ARG A 132 -9.66 10.97 13.96
C ARG A 132 -10.20 12.39 13.78
N ALA A 133 -11.49 12.57 13.98
CA ALA A 133 -12.13 13.89 13.92
C ALA A 133 -12.22 14.55 15.30
N TYR A 134 -12.43 15.88 15.31
CA TYR A 134 -12.74 16.69 16.49
C TYR A 134 -14.00 17.51 16.18
N VAL A 135 -15.18 16.98 16.52
CA VAL A 135 -16.47 17.51 16.03
C VAL A 135 -16.98 18.70 16.86
N LEU A 136 -16.61 18.75 18.14
CA LEU A 136 -16.94 19.83 19.09
C LEU A 136 -15.73 20.07 20.00
N GLY A 137 -14.65 20.60 19.42
CA GLY A 137 -13.36 20.68 20.10
C GLY A 137 -12.88 19.29 20.54
N LYS A 138 -12.45 19.15 21.80
CA LYS A 138 -11.96 17.88 22.35
C LYS A 138 -13.07 16.99 22.95
N LEU A 139 -14.34 17.38 22.93
CA LEU A 139 -15.40 16.64 23.61
C LEU A 139 -15.76 15.33 22.88
N VAL A 140 -15.91 15.40 21.56
CA VAL A 140 -16.27 14.24 20.73
C VAL A 140 -15.16 13.98 19.72
N LYS A 141 -14.50 12.81 19.85
CA LYS A 141 -13.32 12.43 19.06
C LYS A 141 -13.52 11.09 18.33
N PRO A 142 -14.46 11.01 17.37
CA PRO A 142 -14.75 9.76 16.71
C PRO A 142 -13.53 9.32 15.88
N LYS A 143 -13.33 8.01 15.81
CA LYS A 143 -12.26 7.36 15.06
C LYS A 143 -12.91 6.49 14.00
N PHE A 144 -12.39 6.60 12.79
CA PHE A 144 -12.83 5.81 11.64
C PHE A 144 -11.63 5.03 11.15
N TYR A 145 -11.87 3.78 10.78
CA TYR A 145 -10.86 2.88 10.26
C TYR A 145 -11.35 2.42 8.89
N LYS A 146 -10.45 2.46 7.91
CA LYS A 146 -10.73 1.99 6.56
C LYS A 146 -9.62 1.05 6.13
N LYS A 147 -9.97 -0.20 5.87
CA LYS A 147 -9.04 -1.18 5.32
C LYS A 147 -9.10 -1.09 3.80
N ILE A 148 -7.92 -0.94 3.19
CA ILE A 148 -7.75 -0.91 1.75
C ILE A 148 -6.92 -2.13 1.37
N GLU A 149 -7.42 -2.91 0.43
CA GLU A 149 -6.67 -4.01 -0.19
C GLU A 149 -6.74 -3.88 -1.71
N CYS A 150 -5.60 -3.90 -2.39
CA CYS A 150 -5.54 -3.77 -3.85
C CYS A 150 -4.83 -4.95 -4.50
N SER A 151 -5.43 -5.50 -5.55
CA SER A 151 -4.80 -6.53 -6.38
C SER A 151 -3.88 -5.87 -7.41
N ILE A 152 -2.61 -6.23 -7.40
CA ILE A 152 -1.54 -5.64 -8.21
C ILE A 152 -0.84 -6.75 -8.97
N VAL A 153 -0.41 -6.47 -10.20
CA VAL A 153 0.46 -7.36 -10.96
C VAL A 153 1.69 -6.57 -11.34
N MET A 154 2.84 -6.93 -10.79
CA MET A 154 4.14 -6.35 -11.13
C MET A 154 4.61 -7.01 -12.43
N ASP A 155 4.70 -6.22 -13.49
CA ASP A 155 5.17 -6.68 -14.79
C ASP A 155 6.63 -6.22 -14.98
N PRO A 156 7.60 -7.14 -15.09
CA PRO A 156 9.02 -6.80 -15.23
C PRO A 156 9.31 -5.98 -16.51
N LYS A 157 8.42 -6.00 -17.51
CA LYS A 157 8.51 -5.18 -18.74
C LYS A 157 8.01 -3.74 -18.53
N LYS A 158 7.38 -3.43 -17.40
CA LYS A 158 6.77 -2.13 -17.07
C LYS A 158 7.41 -1.45 -15.86
N MET A 159 8.66 -1.79 -15.53
CA MET A 159 9.42 -1.09 -14.49
C MET A 159 9.50 0.42 -14.75
N GLY A 160 9.42 1.21 -13.68
CA GLY A 160 9.36 2.67 -13.72
C GLY A 160 8.04 3.26 -14.23
N LYS A 161 7.09 2.44 -14.72
CA LYS A 161 5.78 2.91 -15.18
C LYS A 161 4.75 2.81 -14.06
N ALA A 162 3.92 3.86 -13.96
CA ALA A 162 2.82 3.89 -13.01
C ALA A 162 1.72 2.90 -13.42
N ILE A 163 1.40 1.96 -12.53
CA ILE A 163 0.29 1.02 -12.65
C ILE A 163 -0.89 1.62 -11.90
N SER A 164 -1.99 1.87 -12.61
CA SER A 164 -3.23 2.35 -12.02
C SER A 164 -3.83 1.31 -11.07
N LEU A 165 -4.21 1.75 -9.87
CA LEU A 165 -4.92 0.97 -8.84
C LEU A 165 -6.44 1.18 -8.89
N VAL A 166 -6.89 1.99 -9.84
CA VAL A 166 -8.28 2.34 -10.06
C VAL A 166 -9.12 1.09 -10.30
N LYS A 167 -10.17 0.92 -9.48
CA LYS A 167 -11.07 -0.26 -9.50
C LYS A 167 -10.38 -1.60 -9.18
N LYS A 168 -9.13 -1.59 -8.70
CA LYS A 168 -8.40 -2.80 -8.25
C LYS A 168 -8.40 -2.97 -6.74
N CYS A 169 -8.99 -2.01 -6.02
CA CYS A 169 -8.99 -1.97 -4.58
C CYS A 169 -10.37 -2.21 -3.98
N THR A 170 -10.41 -2.92 -2.86
CA THR A 170 -11.58 -3.09 -2.00
C THR A 170 -11.42 -2.19 -0.77
N TYR A 171 -12.56 -1.73 -0.26
CA TYR A 171 -12.65 -0.70 0.77
C TYR A 171 -13.61 -1.16 1.86
N GLN A 172 -13.08 -1.74 2.94
CA GLN A 172 -13.85 -2.20 4.09
C GLN A 172 -13.82 -1.16 5.20
#